data_AF-A0A4R8ZTB8-F1
#
_entry.id   AF-A0A4R8ZTB8-F1
#
_cell.length_a   1.000
_cell.length_b   1.000
_cell.length_c   1.000
_cell.angle_alpha   90.00
_cell.angle_beta   90.00
_cell.angle_gamma   90.00
#
_symmetry.space_group_name_H-M   'P 1'
#
loop_
_entity.id
_entity.type
_entity.pdbx_description
1 polymer ?
#
loop_
_entity_poly.entity_id
_entity_poly.type
_entity_poly.pdbx_seq_one_letter_code
_entity_poly.pdbx_strand_id
1 'polypeptide(L)'
;MGDTPAHGETADSAPATHAAQPGGGIRPVMRRHPRLTLAVLAIAFVAAASGGLQTYRAVTLASAQAAYNDSVASSLEAQASAGADVASAEAVLTAAETTLADSEGRVLSEEPRTTLAAALDVAETQLTAAHEELVAVEHGIDAPTTDAAFFSPGDGLRAGSAALTALHFEAATELTTITDALAGPVQAVNDAVALWQAEYDRMVSERYTNNTHATGWYPELDECIGSVDVTAHYGVPTIAEHWSCGGRDFPDDAGTIITLTGVHAGSYRVEGIAAMLNASRNSTSDLPQGFDLLYQTCQNGQSSSMSFTGLTRVDA
;
A
#
# COMPACT_ATOMS: atom_id res chain seq x y z
N MET A 1 -0.48 24.08 35.77
CA MET A 1 -1.21 23.94 37.05
C MET A 1 -1.00 22.52 37.53
N GLY A 2 -0.28 22.34 38.63
CA GLY A 2 0.12 21.04 39.15
C GLY A 2 1.44 21.17 39.91
N ASP A 3 1.32 21.57 41.16
CA ASP A 3 2.35 22.00 42.10
C ASP A 3 2.92 20.82 42.93
N THR A 4 4.27 20.78 43.08
CA THR A 4 5.10 20.28 44.22
C THR A 4 5.06 18.78 44.66
N PRO A 5 5.98 18.27 45.53
CA PRO A 5 7.28 18.79 46.02
C PRO A 5 8.46 17.77 46.24
N ALA A 6 9.65 18.37 46.45
CA ALA A 6 10.67 18.18 47.51
C ALA A 6 11.50 16.88 47.72
N HIS A 7 12.81 17.12 47.59
CA HIS A 7 13.99 16.68 48.37
C HIS A 7 13.80 15.99 49.73
N GLY A 8 14.64 14.98 49.97
CA GLY A 8 14.97 14.43 51.29
C GLY A 8 16.49 14.23 51.43
N GLU A 9 17.08 14.94 52.39
CA GLU A 9 18.49 14.97 52.79
C GLU A 9 18.54 14.73 54.31
N THR A 10 19.29 13.72 54.79
CA THR A 10 19.80 13.57 56.18
C THR A 10 20.96 12.57 56.14
N ALA A 11 22.23 12.97 56.34
CA ALA A 11 22.92 13.26 57.60
C ALA A 11 23.22 12.02 58.46
N ASP A 12 24.51 11.68 58.66
CA ASP A 12 25.04 11.53 60.01
C ASP A 12 26.57 11.65 60.10
N SER A 13 27.05 12.30 61.17
CA SER A 13 28.43 12.71 61.41
C SER A 13 28.94 12.22 62.77
N ALA A 14 30.07 11.48 62.78
CA ALA A 14 31.10 11.39 63.85
C ALA A 14 30.61 10.97 65.28
N PRO A 15 31.45 10.80 66.34
CA PRO A 15 32.92 10.98 66.49
C PRO A 15 33.63 9.84 67.29
N ALA A 16 34.97 9.93 67.46
CA ALA A 16 35.66 9.83 68.76
C ALA A 16 37.17 9.54 68.64
N THR A 17 37.98 10.49 69.12
CA THR A 17 39.34 10.32 69.64
C THR A 17 39.30 9.81 71.08
N HIS A 18 40.14 8.83 71.45
CA HIS A 18 40.64 8.68 72.84
C HIS A 18 42.01 8.01 72.90
N ALA A 19 42.74 8.43 73.93
CA ALA A 19 44.18 8.31 74.13
C ALA A 19 44.66 6.99 74.79
N ALA A 20 45.98 6.81 74.66
CA ALA A 20 46.94 5.90 75.27
C ALA A 20 46.64 5.31 76.67
N GLN A 21 47.13 4.07 76.92
CA GLN A 21 48.27 3.80 77.82
C GLN A 21 48.74 2.30 77.81
N PRO A 22 49.94 1.98 78.37
CA PRO A 22 50.79 0.85 77.97
C PRO A 22 50.83 -0.32 78.99
N GLY A 23 51.42 -1.45 78.58
CA GLY A 23 51.97 -2.42 79.56
C GLY A 23 52.22 -3.84 79.03
N GLY A 24 53.47 -4.31 79.17
CA GLY A 24 53.88 -5.72 79.25
C GLY A 24 53.76 -6.53 77.96
N GLY A 25 54.83 -6.99 77.31
CA GLY A 25 55.97 -7.67 77.91
C GLY A 25 55.88 -9.16 77.63
N ILE A 26 56.11 -9.60 76.39
CA ILE A 26 56.61 -10.96 76.09
C ILE A 26 57.60 -10.82 74.93
N ARG A 27 58.87 -11.13 75.20
CA ARG A 27 59.92 -11.30 74.19
C ARG A 27 59.76 -12.70 73.54
N PRO A 28 59.47 -12.83 72.24
CA PRO A 28 59.88 -14.01 71.50
C PRO A 28 61.29 -13.75 70.96
N VAL A 29 62.22 -14.60 71.37
CA VAL A 29 63.56 -14.69 70.80
C VAL A 29 63.42 -15.12 69.34
N MET A 30 63.36 -14.16 68.42
CA MET A 30 63.52 -14.41 66.99
C MET A 30 65.00 -14.73 66.73
N ARG A 31 65.33 -16.02 66.71
CA ARG A 31 66.41 -16.51 65.87
C ARG A 31 66.08 -16.10 64.43
N ARG A 32 66.84 -15.14 63.91
CA ARG A 32 66.78 -14.71 62.50
C ARG A 32 67.07 -15.91 61.61
N HIS A 33 66.01 -16.51 61.06
CA HIS A 33 66.09 -17.38 59.89
C HIS A 33 65.75 -16.53 58.66
N PRO A 34 66.75 -15.97 57.94
CA PRO A 34 66.52 -15.10 56.78
C PRO A 34 65.80 -15.79 55.60
N ARG A 35 65.50 -17.09 55.71
CA ARG A 35 64.78 -17.88 54.71
C ARG A 35 63.26 -17.94 54.92
N LEU A 36 62.74 -17.61 56.11
CA LEU A 36 61.29 -17.63 56.39
C LEU A 36 60.59 -16.28 56.15
N THR A 37 61.32 -15.16 56.30
CA THR A 37 60.79 -13.80 56.08
C THR A 37 60.60 -13.47 54.59
N LEU A 38 61.44 -14.04 53.72
CA LEU A 38 61.29 -13.93 52.26
C LEU A 38 60.07 -14.68 51.73
N ALA A 39 59.69 -15.82 52.35
CA ALA A 39 58.54 -16.61 51.94
C ALA A 39 57.20 -15.92 52.27
N VAL A 40 57.08 -15.28 53.45
CA VAL A 40 55.85 -14.58 53.85
C VAL A 40 55.62 -13.30 53.03
N LEU A 41 56.69 -12.57 52.69
CA LEU A 41 56.62 -11.39 51.81
C LEU A 41 56.26 -11.78 50.37
N ALA A 42 56.77 -12.91 49.86
CA ALA A 42 56.38 -13.44 48.56
C ALA A 42 54.89 -13.86 48.54
N ILE A 43 54.40 -14.52 49.59
CA ILE A 43 52.97 -14.92 49.69
C ILE A 43 52.05 -13.69 49.80
N ALA A 44 52.42 -12.67 50.58
CA ALA A 44 51.64 -11.44 50.68
C ALA A 44 51.62 -10.65 49.36
N PHE A 45 52.73 -10.65 48.62
CA PHE A 45 52.80 -10.03 47.29
C PHE A 45 51.96 -10.79 46.26
N VAL A 46 51.98 -12.13 46.29
CA VAL A 46 51.12 -12.98 45.44
C VAL A 46 49.65 -12.79 45.79
N ALA A 47 49.29 -12.69 47.07
CA ALA A 47 47.90 -12.43 47.50
C ALA A 47 47.41 -11.04 47.06
N ALA A 48 48.21 -9.99 47.26
CA ALA A 48 47.87 -8.63 46.81
C ALA A 48 47.80 -8.53 45.27
N ALA A 49 48.74 -9.15 44.55
CA ALA A 49 48.73 -9.22 43.09
C ALA A 49 47.51 -10.01 42.57
N SER A 50 47.11 -11.09 43.26
CA SER A 50 45.92 -11.87 42.91
C SER A 50 44.63 -11.08 43.12
N GLY A 51 44.52 -10.30 44.21
CA GLY A 51 43.37 -9.44 44.47
C GLY A 51 43.22 -8.32 43.42
N GLY A 52 44.31 -7.66 43.07
CA GLY A 52 44.32 -6.62 42.03
C GLY A 52 44.00 -7.16 40.63
N LEU A 53 44.43 -8.38 40.32
CA LEU A 53 44.10 -9.02 39.03
C LEU A 53 42.62 -9.40 38.95
N GLN A 54 42.02 -9.88 40.04
CA GLN A 54 40.59 -10.22 40.06
C GLN A 54 39.71 -8.98 39.96
N THR A 55 40.05 -7.88 40.64
CA THR A 55 39.30 -6.62 40.53
C THR A 55 39.45 -5.99 39.15
N TYR A 56 40.65 -6.00 38.56
CA TYR A 56 40.86 -5.56 37.18
C TYR A 56 39.98 -6.35 36.21
N ARG A 57 40.00 -7.69 36.29
CA ARG A 57 39.17 -8.57 35.45
C ARG A 57 37.68 -8.27 35.57
N ALA A 58 37.18 -8.12 36.80
CA ALA A 58 35.78 -7.80 37.06
C ALA A 58 35.37 -6.45 36.45
N VAL A 59 36.20 -5.42 36.59
CA VAL A 59 35.93 -4.09 36.02
C VAL A 59 35.96 -4.14 34.49
N THR A 60 36.97 -4.77 33.88
CA THR A 60 37.07 -4.88 32.42
C THR A 60 35.91 -5.67 31.80
N LEU A 61 35.45 -6.72 32.48
CA LEU A 61 34.31 -7.52 32.04
C LEU A 61 33.02 -6.70 32.17
N ALA A 62 32.82 -6.01 33.29
CA ALA A 62 31.64 -5.17 33.50
C ALA A 62 31.56 -4.03 32.46
N SER A 63 32.68 -3.37 32.13
CA SER A 63 32.70 -2.34 31.09
C SER A 63 32.44 -2.91 29.70
N ALA A 64 33.01 -4.08 29.37
CA ALA A 64 32.76 -4.73 28.08
C ALA A 64 31.30 -5.21 27.95
N GLN A 65 30.70 -5.69 29.04
CA GLN A 65 29.30 -6.09 29.08
C GLN A 65 28.37 -4.89 28.93
N ALA A 66 28.66 -3.77 29.59
CA ALA A 66 27.89 -2.54 29.43
C ALA A 66 27.92 -2.05 27.97
N ALA A 67 29.12 -1.95 27.37
CA ALA A 67 29.26 -1.55 25.97
C ALA A 67 28.55 -2.51 25.00
N TYR A 68 28.62 -3.83 25.26
CA TYR A 68 27.88 -4.82 24.48
C TYR A 68 26.37 -4.64 24.61
N ASN A 69 25.84 -4.44 25.82
CA ASN A 69 24.42 -4.21 26.05
C ASN A 69 23.93 -2.93 25.34
N ASP A 70 24.72 -1.86 25.36
CA ASP A 70 24.41 -0.62 24.65
C ASP A 70 24.37 -0.86 23.13
N SER A 71 25.34 -1.60 22.57
CA SER A 71 25.31 -1.99 21.15
C SER A 71 24.10 -2.86 20.80
N VAL A 72 23.72 -3.81 21.65
CA VAL A 72 22.50 -4.63 21.44
C VAL A 72 21.26 -3.74 21.40
N ALA A 73 21.11 -2.83 22.36
CA ALA A 73 19.97 -1.92 22.40
C ALA A 73 19.91 -1.05 21.12
N SER A 74 21.04 -0.47 20.71
CA SER A 74 21.12 0.32 19.48
C SER A 74 20.82 -0.48 18.22
N SER A 75 21.29 -1.72 18.11
CA SER A 75 20.99 -2.59 16.96
C SER A 75 19.52 -2.99 16.91
N LEU A 76 18.88 -3.26 18.06
CA LEU A 76 17.45 -3.55 18.12
C LEU A 76 16.58 -2.35 17.74
N GLU A 77 16.97 -1.14 18.17
CA GLU A 77 16.30 0.11 17.76
C GLU A 77 16.43 0.33 16.25
N ALA A 78 17.63 0.13 15.69
CA ALA A 78 17.87 0.25 14.25
C ALA A 78 17.08 -0.80 13.45
N GLN A 79 17.04 -2.06 13.92
CA GLN A 79 16.24 -3.11 13.30
C GLN A 79 14.74 -2.79 13.34
N ALA A 80 14.23 -2.28 14.46
CA ALA A 80 12.84 -1.86 14.59
C ALA A 80 12.49 -0.70 13.64
N SER A 81 13.39 0.28 13.48
CA SER A 81 13.24 1.37 12.52
C SER A 81 13.21 0.85 11.08
N ALA A 82 14.19 0.03 10.69
CA ALA A 82 14.25 -0.57 9.36
C ALA A 82 13.01 -1.43 9.04
N GLY A 83 12.52 -2.19 10.02
CA GLY A 83 11.26 -2.94 9.88
C GLY A 83 10.04 -2.04 9.68
N ALA A 84 10.00 -0.87 10.31
CA ALA A 84 8.94 0.11 10.10
C ALA A 84 9.01 0.74 8.69
N ASP A 85 10.22 1.02 8.18
CA ASP A 85 10.43 1.54 6.83
C ASP A 85 9.99 0.52 5.76
N VAL A 86 10.31 -0.76 5.95
CA VAL A 86 9.84 -1.88 5.10
C VAL A 86 8.31 -1.96 5.09
N ALA A 87 7.68 -1.96 6.25
CA ALA A 87 6.21 -2.01 6.33
C ALA A 87 5.55 -0.78 5.69
N SER A 88 6.16 0.41 5.81
CA SER A 88 5.68 1.62 5.15
C SER A 88 5.79 1.50 3.63
N ALA A 89 6.90 0.99 3.11
CA ALA A 89 7.10 0.78 1.68
C ALA A 89 6.10 -0.23 1.11
N GLU A 90 5.87 -1.36 1.78
CA GLU A 90 4.86 -2.36 1.39
C GLU A 90 3.46 -1.75 1.24
N ALA A 91 3.07 -0.88 2.18
CA ALA A 91 1.78 -0.20 2.11
C ALA A 91 1.68 0.74 0.89
N VAL A 92 2.76 1.45 0.56
CA VAL A 92 2.83 2.32 -0.63
C VAL A 92 2.77 1.51 -1.92
N LEU A 93 3.53 0.41 -2.02
CA LEU A 93 3.50 -0.48 -3.19
C LEU A 93 2.09 -1.05 -3.40
N THR A 94 1.46 -1.58 -2.35
CA THR A 94 0.10 -2.13 -2.42
C THR A 94 -0.91 -1.10 -2.93
N ALA A 95 -0.81 0.16 -2.48
CA ALA A 95 -1.69 1.23 -2.93
C ALA A 95 -1.45 1.61 -4.41
N ALA A 96 -0.18 1.64 -4.84
CA ALA A 96 0.21 1.90 -6.21
C ALA A 96 -0.21 0.77 -7.17
N GLU A 97 -0.04 -0.49 -6.79
CA GLU A 97 -0.55 -1.67 -7.51
C GLU A 97 -2.07 -1.63 -7.65
N THR A 98 -2.79 -1.27 -6.58
CA THR A 98 -4.25 -1.11 -6.62
C THR A 98 -4.65 -0.03 -7.63
N THR A 99 -3.94 1.11 -7.64
CA THR A 99 -4.18 2.19 -8.63
C THR A 99 -3.94 1.71 -10.06
N LEU A 100 -2.89 0.91 -10.28
CA LEU A 100 -2.60 0.31 -11.57
C LEU A 100 -3.69 -0.70 -11.98
N ALA A 101 -4.19 -1.53 -11.07
CA ALA A 101 -5.26 -2.49 -11.36
C ALA A 101 -6.59 -1.77 -11.69
N ASP A 102 -7.02 -0.83 -10.85
CA ASP A 102 -8.31 -0.14 -10.98
C ASP A 102 -8.43 0.76 -12.22
N SER A 103 -7.30 1.14 -12.82
CA SER A 103 -7.26 1.96 -14.04
C SER A 103 -7.38 1.15 -15.34
N GLU A 104 -7.55 -0.18 -15.28
CA GLU A 104 -7.56 -1.03 -16.48
C GLU A 104 -8.73 -0.70 -17.41
N GLY A 105 -8.41 -0.41 -18.68
CA GLY A 105 -9.41 0.01 -19.68
C GLY A 105 -10.04 1.38 -19.41
N ARG A 106 -9.54 2.12 -18.40
CA ARG A 106 -10.05 3.44 -17.97
C ARG A 106 -9.05 4.57 -18.20
N VAL A 107 -8.24 4.44 -19.25
CA VAL A 107 -7.30 5.49 -19.69
C VAL A 107 -7.42 5.65 -21.20
N LEU A 108 -7.12 6.84 -21.70
CA LEU A 108 -7.10 7.12 -23.15
C LEU A 108 -5.80 6.63 -23.83
N SER A 109 -4.74 6.41 -23.04
CA SER A 109 -3.42 5.92 -23.46
C SER A 109 -2.82 5.08 -22.35
N GLU A 110 -2.10 4.01 -22.71
CA GLU A 110 -1.44 3.08 -21.76
C GLU A 110 -0.10 3.61 -21.21
N GLU A 111 0.39 4.75 -21.69
CA GLU A 111 1.69 5.31 -21.28
C GLU A 111 1.81 5.57 -19.76
N PRO A 112 0.82 6.21 -19.08
CA PRO A 112 0.89 6.43 -17.62
C PRO A 112 0.93 5.13 -16.82
N ARG A 113 0.13 4.13 -17.24
CA ARG A 113 0.09 2.80 -16.63
C ARG A 113 1.43 2.08 -16.79
N THR A 114 2.01 2.12 -17.99
CA THR A 114 3.33 1.54 -18.27
C THR A 114 4.43 2.19 -17.43
N THR A 115 4.36 3.51 -17.24
CA THR A 115 5.31 4.25 -16.40
C THR A 115 5.18 3.86 -14.92
N LEU A 116 3.95 3.74 -14.40
CA LEU A 116 3.71 3.27 -13.04
C LEU A 116 4.19 1.83 -12.84
N ALA A 117 3.92 0.92 -13.79
CA ALA A 117 4.40 -0.46 -13.74
C ALA A 117 5.93 -0.54 -13.66
N ALA A 118 6.64 0.22 -14.50
CA ALA A 118 8.11 0.24 -14.45
C ALA A 118 8.66 0.81 -13.13
N ALA A 119 7.96 1.77 -12.52
CA ALA A 119 8.33 2.31 -11.21
C ALA A 119 8.07 1.30 -10.07
N LEU A 120 6.98 0.53 -10.16
CA LEU A 120 6.69 -0.57 -9.24
C LEU A 120 7.78 -1.66 -9.30
N ASP A 121 8.21 -2.09 -10.49
CA ASP A 121 9.27 -3.09 -10.65
C ASP A 121 10.58 -2.68 -9.94
N VAL A 122 10.95 -1.40 -10.02
CA VAL A 122 12.13 -0.84 -9.33
C VAL A 122 11.93 -0.86 -7.81
N ALA A 123 10.75 -0.44 -7.35
CA ALA A 123 10.43 -0.38 -5.93
C ALA A 123 10.35 -1.78 -5.28
N GLU A 124 9.81 -2.78 -5.98
CA GLU A 124 9.79 -4.18 -5.55
C GLU A 124 11.20 -4.76 -5.39
N THR A 125 12.11 -4.40 -6.31
CA THR A 125 13.51 -4.81 -6.23
C THR A 125 14.19 -4.23 -4.98
N GLN A 126 13.94 -2.95 -4.68
CA GLN A 126 14.47 -2.29 -3.48
C GLN A 126 13.89 -2.90 -2.20
N LEU A 127 12.58 -3.16 -2.17
CA LEU A 127 11.91 -3.80 -1.03
C LEU A 127 12.47 -5.21 -0.76
N THR A 128 12.71 -6.00 -1.82
CA THR A 128 13.33 -7.33 -1.71
C THR A 128 14.71 -7.24 -1.08
N ALA A 129 15.55 -6.29 -1.52
CA ALA A 129 16.89 -6.10 -0.95
C ALA A 129 16.84 -5.73 0.54
N ALA A 130 15.90 -4.89 0.96
CA ALA A 130 15.71 -4.52 2.36
C ALA A 130 15.23 -5.71 3.23
N HIS A 131 14.36 -6.57 2.70
CA HIS A 131 13.96 -7.82 3.37
C HIS A 131 15.15 -8.77 3.54
N GLU A 132 15.96 -8.96 2.49
CA GLU A 132 17.16 -9.79 2.55
C GLU A 132 18.17 -9.26 3.58
N GLU A 133 18.34 -7.94 3.67
CA GLU A 133 19.17 -7.27 4.67
C GLU A 133 18.67 -7.54 6.10
N LEU A 134 17.38 -7.37 6.38
CA LEU A 134 16.79 -7.67 7.69
C LEU A 134 16.97 -9.13 8.10
N VAL A 135 16.75 -10.07 7.18
CA VAL A 135 16.95 -11.51 7.42
C VAL A 135 18.42 -11.82 7.71
N ALA A 136 19.35 -11.21 6.98
CA ALA A 136 20.79 -11.40 7.20
C ALA A 136 21.22 -10.91 8.59
N VAL A 137 20.67 -9.78 9.06
CA VAL A 137 20.95 -9.26 10.41
C VAL A 137 20.40 -10.18 11.50
N GLU A 138 19.19 -10.73 11.32
CA GLU A 138 18.60 -11.66 12.29
C GLU A 138 19.49 -12.89 12.54
N HIS A 139 20.15 -13.39 11.49
CA HIS A 139 21.11 -14.50 11.59
C HIS A 139 22.47 -14.08 12.16
N GLY A 140 22.82 -12.78 12.12
CA GLY A 140 24.10 -12.25 12.57
C GLY A 140 24.16 -11.92 14.07
N ILE A 141 23.01 -11.79 14.74
CA ILE A 141 22.93 -11.55 16.20
C ILE A 141 23.04 -12.89 16.95
N ASP A 142 24.17 -13.57 16.78
CA ASP A 142 24.52 -14.69 17.64
C ASP A 142 24.99 -14.18 19.01
N ALA A 143 24.67 -14.92 20.07
CA ALA A 143 25.19 -14.60 21.41
C ALA A 143 26.72 -14.60 21.37
N PRO A 144 27.40 -13.56 21.92
CA PRO A 144 28.85 -13.49 21.89
C PRO A 144 29.40 -14.73 22.60
N THR A 145 30.44 -15.34 22.01
CA THR A 145 31.15 -16.42 22.68
C THR A 145 31.63 -15.90 24.03
N THR A 146 31.10 -16.45 25.12
CA THR A 146 31.50 -16.06 26.47
C THR A 146 32.98 -16.39 26.65
N ASP A 147 33.79 -15.34 26.76
CA ASP A 147 35.22 -15.49 26.70
C ASP A 147 35.75 -16.02 28.03
N ALA A 148 36.09 -17.31 28.06
CA ALA A 148 36.69 -17.97 29.23
C ALA A 148 38.18 -17.62 29.40
N ALA A 149 38.77 -16.82 28.50
CA ALA A 149 40.20 -16.53 28.52
C ALA A 149 40.63 -15.80 29.81
N PHE A 150 41.64 -16.35 30.50
CA PHE A 150 42.15 -15.78 31.75
C PHE A 150 42.95 -14.47 31.56
N PHE A 151 43.53 -14.25 30.38
CA PHE A 151 44.39 -13.08 30.14
C PHE A 151 43.74 -11.99 29.30
N SER A 152 42.55 -12.24 28.75
CA SER A 152 41.81 -11.28 27.93
C SER A 152 40.31 -11.24 28.28
N PRO A 153 39.94 -10.83 29.52
CA PRO A 153 38.54 -10.75 29.90
C PRO A 153 37.77 -9.79 28.96
N GLY A 154 36.66 -10.28 28.39
CA GLY A 154 35.73 -9.47 27.59
C GLY A 154 36.13 -9.22 26.13
N ASP A 155 37.15 -9.90 25.58
CA ASP A 155 37.49 -9.82 24.15
C ASP A 155 36.28 -10.23 23.27
N GLY A 156 35.61 -11.35 23.59
CA GLY A 156 34.38 -11.77 22.91
C GLY A 156 33.23 -10.74 22.95
N LEU A 157 33.04 -10.03 24.06
CA LEU A 157 32.01 -8.98 24.18
C LEU A 157 32.35 -7.75 23.33
N ARG A 158 33.63 -7.36 23.29
CA ARG A 158 34.11 -6.27 22.43
C ARG A 158 33.99 -6.62 20.95
N ALA A 159 34.30 -7.86 20.58
CA ALA A 159 34.11 -8.35 19.23
C ALA A 159 32.62 -8.36 18.84
N GLY A 160 31.74 -8.82 19.73
CA GLY A 160 30.28 -8.77 19.52
C GLY A 160 29.76 -7.34 19.37
N SER A 161 30.19 -6.40 20.22
CA SER A 161 29.84 -4.98 20.10
C SER A 161 30.30 -4.38 18.77
N ALA A 162 31.51 -4.70 18.31
CA ALA A 162 32.00 -4.26 17.01
C ALA A 162 31.21 -4.86 15.83
N ALA A 163 30.83 -6.14 15.92
CA ALA A 163 29.97 -6.79 14.93
C ALA A 163 28.58 -6.14 14.86
N LEU A 164 27.94 -5.90 16.01
CA LEU A 164 26.66 -5.20 16.12
C LEU A 164 26.70 -3.78 15.55
N THR A 165 27.79 -3.05 15.82
CA THR A 165 27.99 -1.69 15.29
C THR A 165 28.22 -1.66 13.78
N ALA A 166 28.73 -2.76 13.22
CA ALA A 166 28.94 -2.90 11.78
C ALA A 166 27.68 -3.31 11.00
N LEU A 167 26.58 -3.63 11.71
CA LEU A 167 25.29 -3.85 11.08
C LEU A 167 24.76 -2.50 10.57
N HIS A 168 24.42 -2.46 9.29
CA HIS A 168 23.86 -1.31 8.61
C HIS A 168 22.58 -1.74 7.90
N PHE A 169 21.64 -0.80 7.79
CA PHE A 169 20.34 -0.98 7.14
C PHE A 169 20.22 -0.02 5.95
N GLU A 170 21.18 -0.08 5.04
CA GLU A 170 21.29 0.87 3.92
C GLU A 170 20.10 0.68 2.97
N ALA A 171 19.77 -0.56 2.63
CA ALA A 171 18.64 -0.87 1.74
C ALA A 171 17.30 -0.44 2.37
N ALA A 172 17.11 -0.68 3.68
CA ALA A 172 15.90 -0.20 4.37
C ALA A 172 15.80 1.34 4.38
N THR A 173 16.93 2.04 4.56
CA THR A 173 16.95 3.52 4.55
C THR A 173 16.56 4.09 3.18
N GLU A 174 16.99 3.43 2.09
CA GLU A 174 16.63 3.83 0.72
C GLU A 174 15.12 3.74 0.44
N LEU A 175 14.38 2.88 1.16
CA LEU A 175 12.92 2.74 1.00
C LEU A 175 12.15 4.02 1.30
N THR A 176 12.72 4.93 2.10
CA THR A 176 12.10 6.25 2.35
C THR A 176 11.88 7.04 1.06
N THR A 177 12.64 6.77 0.00
CA THR A 177 12.52 7.41 -1.31
C THR A 177 11.44 6.82 -2.21
N ILE A 178 10.96 5.59 -1.92
CA ILE A 178 9.93 4.91 -2.72
C ILE A 178 8.63 5.72 -2.77
N THR A 179 8.25 6.33 -1.65
CA THR A 179 7.05 7.18 -1.58
C THR A 179 7.10 8.31 -2.60
N ASP A 180 8.23 9.03 -2.65
CA ASP A 180 8.42 10.13 -3.59
C ASP A 180 8.57 9.63 -5.04
N ALA A 181 9.24 8.50 -5.23
CA ALA A 181 9.44 7.88 -6.55
C ALA A 181 8.11 7.42 -7.19
N LEU A 182 7.17 6.89 -6.40
CA LEU A 182 5.87 6.41 -6.88
C LEU A 182 4.82 7.53 -6.95
N ALA A 183 4.95 8.62 -6.18
CA ALA A 183 3.95 9.69 -6.15
C ALA A 183 3.65 10.29 -7.54
N GLY A 184 4.70 10.55 -8.34
CA GLY A 184 4.55 11.09 -9.70
C GLY A 184 3.80 10.14 -10.65
N PRO A 185 4.26 8.89 -10.84
CA PRO A 185 3.58 7.90 -11.67
C PRO A 185 2.15 7.58 -11.22
N VAL A 186 1.88 7.48 -9.92
CA VAL A 186 0.52 7.28 -9.38
C VAL A 186 -0.39 8.45 -9.74
N GLN A 187 0.08 9.69 -9.56
CA GLN A 187 -0.69 10.87 -9.94
C GLN A 187 -0.98 10.90 -11.45
N ALA A 188 -0.01 10.53 -12.29
CA ALA A 188 -0.19 10.49 -13.74
C ALA A 188 -1.28 9.48 -14.17
N VAL A 189 -1.39 8.33 -13.50
CA VAL A 189 -2.48 7.37 -13.75
C VAL A 189 -3.83 7.94 -13.31
N ASN A 190 -3.90 8.56 -12.13
CA ASN A 190 -5.13 9.20 -11.65
C ASN A 190 -5.63 10.31 -12.59
N ASP A 191 -4.71 11.15 -13.07
CA ASP A 191 -5.02 12.20 -14.05
C ASP A 191 -5.52 11.61 -15.38
N ALA A 192 -4.91 10.52 -15.84
CA ALA A 192 -5.34 9.82 -17.05
C ALA A 192 -6.73 9.19 -16.92
N VAL A 193 -7.07 8.64 -15.75
CA VAL A 193 -8.40 8.12 -15.44
C VAL A 193 -9.43 9.26 -15.40
N ALA A 194 -9.09 10.40 -14.81
CA ALA A 194 -9.98 11.55 -14.78
C ALA A 194 -10.27 12.10 -16.20
N LEU A 195 -9.25 12.14 -17.07
CA LEU A 195 -9.42 12.51 -18.48
C LEU A 195 -10.30 11.51 -19.24
N TRP A 196 -10.09 10.21 -19.04
CA TRP A 196 -10.94 9.17 -19.62
C TRP A 196 -12.39 9.31 -19.16
N GLN A 197 -12.63 9.55 -17.87
CA GLN A 197 -13.97 9.72 -17.33
C GLN A 197 -14.67 10.95 -17.92
N ALA A 198 -13.95 12.07 -18.06
CA ALA A 198 -14.51 13.28 -18.68
C ALA A 198 -14.90 13.04 -20.14
N GLU A 199 -14.09 12.29 -20.89
CA GLU A 199 -14.40 11.94 -22.29
C GLU A 199 -15.59 10.96 -22.37
N TYR A 200 -15.65 9.98 -21.48
CA TYR A 200 -16.80 9.08 -21.37
C TYR A 200 -18.09 9.86 -21.07
N ASP A 201 -18.07 10.77 -20.10
CA ASP A 201 -19.22 11.61 -19.74
C ASP A 201 -19.65 12.51 -20.90
N ARG A 202 -18.69 13.07 -21.65
CA ARG A 202 -18.95 13.83 -22.87
C ARG A 202 -19.69 12.98 -23.90
N MET A 203 -19.17 11.78 -24.21
CA MET A 203 -19.80 10.83 -25.14
C MET A 203 -21.22 10.43 -24.70
N VAL A 204 -21.44 10.23 -23.39
CA VAL A 204 -22.77 9.93 -22.85
C VAL A 204 -23.70 11.14 -22.97
N SER A 205 -23.22 12.35 -22.74
CA SER A 205 -24.03 13.57 -22.83
C SER A 205 -24.42 13.95 -24.27
N GLU A 206 -23.56 13.66 -25.23
CA GLU A 206 -23.78 13.90 -26.66
C GLU A 206 -24.54 12.75 -27.34
N ARG A 207 -24.83 11.67 -26.60
CA ARG A 207 -25.54 10.50 -27.10
C ARG A 207 -26.95 10.90 -27.56
N TYR A 208 -27.36 10.38 -28.73
CA TYR A 208 -28.72 10.56 -29.22
C TYR A 208 -29.73 10.07 -28.18
N THR A 209 -30.68 10.94 -27.84
CA THR A 209 -31.73 10.67 -26.86
C THR A 209 -33.09 10.79 -27.52
N ASN A 210 -33.95 9.78 -27.34
CA ASN A 210 -35.33 9.82 -27.79
C ASN A 210 -36.28 9.49 -26.63
N ASN A 211 -37.34 10.27 -26.50
CA ASN A 211 -38.33 10.06 -25.45
C ASN A 211 -39.49 9.24 -25.98
N THR A 212 -39.70 8.04 -25.45
CA THR A 212 -40.92 7.28 -25.73
C THR A 212 -42.01 7.76 -24.76
N HIS A 213 -42.84 8.72 -25.19
CA HIS A 213 -43.69 9.47 -24.28
C HIS A 213 -44.99 8.75 -23.89
N ALA A 214 -45.45 7.81 -24.73
CA ALA A 214 -46.73 7.13 -24.54
C ALA A 214 -46.70 5.68 -25.07
N THR A 215 -47.72 4.91 -24.69
CA THR A 215 -48.09 3.65 -25.34
C THR A 215 -49.40 3.88 -26.09
N GLY A 216 -49.44 3.55 -27.38
CA GLY A 216 -50.57 3.93 -28.22
C GLY A 216 -50.38 3.59 -29.69
N TRP A 217 -50.98 4.42 -30.55
CA TRP A 217 -50.91 4.28 -32.02
C TRP A 217 -50.98 5.67 -32.68
N TYR A 218 -51.77 5.83 -33.75
CA TYR A 218 -51.82 7.07 -34.52
C TYR A 218 -52.11 8.34 -33.71
N PRO A 219 -53.09 8.39 -32.78
CA PRO A 219 -53.36 9.61 -32.04
C PRO A 219 -52.14 10.13 -31.27
N GLU A 220 -51.43 9.22 -30.61
CA GLU A 220 -50.22 9.56 -29.85
C GLU A 220 -49.02 9.86 -30.77
N LEU A 221 -48.90 9.15 -31.90
CA LEU A 221 -47.84 9.41 -32.90
C LEU A 221 -47.99 10.80 -33.54
N ASP A 222 -49.22 11.22 -33.81
CA ASP A 222 -49.55 12.51 -34.42
C ASP A 222 -49.24 13.70 -33.49
N GLU A 223 -49.01 13.47 -32.19
CA GLU A 223 -48.59 14.51 -31.24
C GLU A 223 -47.17 15.02 -31.53
N CYS A 224 -46.32 14.22 -32.18
CA CYS A 224 -44.98 14.63 -32.62
C CYS A 224 -44.09 15.23 -31.52
N ILE A 225 -44.12 14.63 -30.32
CA ILE A 225 -43.32 15.03 -29.16
C ILE A 225 -42.39 13.92 -28.65
N GLY A 226 -42.21 12.86 -29.45
CA GLY A 226 -41.41 11.69 -29.12
C GLY A 226 -41.94 10.42 -29.76
N SER A 227 -41.26 9.31 -29.48
CA SER A 227 -41.70 8.00 -29.92
C SER A 227 -42.89 7.49 -29.11
N VAL A 228 -43.65 6.58 -29.72
CA VAL A 228 -44.75 5.88 -29.07
C VAL A 228 -44.48 4.40 -29.07
N ASP A 229 -44.69 3.74 -27.93
CA ASP A 229 -44.73 2.29 -27.86
C ASP A 229 -45.98 1.77 -28.57
N VAL A 230 -45.76 1.08 -29.68
CA VAL A 230 -46.77 0.53 -30.57
C VAL A 230 -46.78 -1.00 -30.54
N THR A 231 -46.16 -1.60 -29.52
CA THR A 231 -46.05 -3.06 -29.34
C THR A 231 -47.40 -3.76 -29.41
N ALA A 232 -48.45 -3.17 -28.84
CA ALA A 232 -49.79 -3.76 -28.86
C ALA A 232 -50.36 -3.90 -30.29
N HIS A 233 -49.94 -3.03 -31.22
CA HIS A 233 -50.36 -3.09 -32.62
C HIS A 233 -49.55 -4.13 -33.41
N TYR A 234 -48.24 -4.18 -33.18
CA TYR A 234 -47.33 -5.03 -33.96
C TYR A 234 -47.14 -6.46 -33.40
N GLY A 235 -47.44 -6.68 -32.12
CA GLY A 235 -47.25 -7.98 -31.45
C GLY A 235 -45.79 -8.30 -31.11
N VAL A 236 -44.87 -7.39 -31.42
CA VAL A 236 -43.45 -7.44 -31.04
C VAL A 236 -43.03 -6.10 -30.45
N PRO A 237 -42.09 -6.06 -29.48
CA PRO A 237 -41.60 -4.83 -28.88
C PRO A 237 -41.17 -3.81 -29.94
N THR A 238 -41.93 -2.73 -30.08
CA THR A 238 -41.71 -1.72 -31.12
C THR A 238 -42.10 -0.35 -30.62
N ILE A 239 -41.22 0.62 -30.79
CA ILE A 239 -41.54 2.04 -30.73
C ILE A 239 -41.57 2.63 -32.14
N ALA A 240 -42.36 3.67 -32.36
CA ALA A 240 -42.48 4.32 -33.65
C ALA A 240 -42.52 5.84 -33.52
N GLU A 241 -42.12 6.52 -34.58
CA GLU A 241 -42.24 7.97 -34.72
C GLU A 241 -42.38 8.36 -36.20
N HIS A 242 -43.13 9.42 -36.46
CA HIS A 242 -43.21 9.99 -37.81
C HIS A 242 -41.84 10.50 -38.27
N TRP A 243 -41.55 10.32 -39.56
CA TRP A 243 -40.29 10.74 -40.17
C TRP A 243 -39.94 12.21 -39.90
N SER A 244 -40.92 13.09 -40.05
CA SER A 244 -40.73 14.53 -39.86
C SER A 244 -40.68 14.96 -38.39
N CYS A 245 -41.02 14.07 -37.44
CA CYS A 245 -41.15 14.41 -36.02
C CYS A 245 -39.95 13.96 -35.17
N GLY A 246 -39.02 13.24 -35.77
CA GLY A 246 -37.79 12.75 -35.11
C GLY A 246 -37.22 11.53 -35.82
N GLY A 247 -38.08 10.79 -36.54
CA GLY A 247 -37.72 9.58 -37.28
C GLY A 247 -36.59 9.72 -38.29
N ARG A 248 -36.48 10.86 -38.97
CA ARG A 248 -35.38 11.11 -39.91
C ARG A 248 -34.00 11.19 -39.26
N ASP A 249 -33.96 11.56 -37.98
CA ASP A 249 -32.75 11.84 -37.22
C ASP A 249 -32.39 10.65 -36.31
N PHE A 250 -33.20 9.58 -36.30
CA PHE A 250 -32.94 8.38 -35.53
C PHE A 250 -31.73 7.63 -36.12
N PRO A 251 -30.70 7.29 -35.32
CA PRO A 251 -29.51 6.61 -35.83
C PRO A 251 -29.82 5.24 -36.42
N ASP A 252 -29.27 4.96 -37.61
CA ASP A 252 -29.39 3.69 -38.33
C ASP A 252 -28.05 2.97 -38.52
N ASP A 253 -26.94 3.58 -38.10
CA ASP A 253 -25.61 2.96 -38.08
C ASP A 253 -25.48 1.94 -36.93
N ALA A 254 -25.16 0.70 -37.29
CA ALA A 254 -24.96 -0.38 -36.33
C ALA A 254 -23.79 -0.07 -35.37
N GLY A 255 -23.96 -0.39 -34.09
CA GLY A 255 -23.02 -0.11 -33.01
C GLY A 255 -23.26 1.23 -32.29
N THR A 256 -24.07 2.13 -32.87
CA THR A 256 -24.43 3.39 -32.20
C THR A 256 -25.18 3.10 -30.91
N ILE A 257 -24.74 3.68 -29.79
CA ILE A 257 -25.47 3.60 -28.53
C ILE A 257 -26.40 4.80 -28.43
N ILE A 258 -27.65 4.57 -28.08
CA ILE A 258 -28.66 5.60 -27.87
C ILE A 258 -29.24 5.50 -26.45
N THR A 259 -29.86 6.58 -25.99
CA THR A 259 -30.60 6.61 -24.73
C THR A 259 -32.09 6.76 -25.04
N LEU A 260 -32.91 5.83 -24.54
CA LEU A 260 -34.36 6.02 -24.52
C LEU A 260 -34.79 6.51 -23.14
N THR A 261 -35.71 7.47 -23.10
CA THR A 261 -36.40 7.92 -21.88
C THR A 261 -37.88 7.59 -21.95
N GLY A 262 -38.59 7.64 -20.81
CA GLY A 262 -40.02 7.32 -20.76
C GLY A 262 -40.30 5.81 -20.82
N VAL A 263 -41.22 5.40 -21.68
CA VAL A 263 -41.52 3.98 -21.90
C VAL A 263 -40.30 3.30 -22.55
N HIS A 264 -39.97 2.08 -22.11
CA HIS A 264 -38.76 1.36 -22.54
C HIS A 264 -37.43 2.09 -22.22
N ALA A 265 -37.38 2.96 -21.22
CA ALA A 265 -36.17 3.70 -20.87
C ALA A 265 -34.93 2.80 -20.63
N GLY A 266 -33.76 3.30 -21.04
CA GLY A 266 -32.47 2.63 -20.90
C GLY A 266 -31.51 2.91 -22.06
N SER A 267 -30.31 2.34 -22.01
CA SER A 267 -29.36 2.41 -23.12
C SER A 267 -29.55 1.24 -24.08
N TYR A 268 -29.59 1.55 -25.37
CA TYR A 268 -29.71 0.56 -26.44
C TYR A 268 -28.59 0.73 -27.45
N ARG A 269 -28.08 -0.39 -27.97
CA ARG A 269 -27.22 -0.43 -29.14
C ARG A 269 -28.11 -0.61 -30.37
N VAL A 270 -27.90 0.23 -31.36
CA VAL A 270 -28.49 0.13 -32.70
C VAL A 270 -27.82 -1.03 -33.42
N GLU A 271 -28.61 -1.97 -33.93
CA GLU A 271 -28.16 -3.10 -34.75
C GLU A 271 -28.27 -2.81 -36.26
N GLY A 272 -28.71 -1.59 -36.60
CA GLY A 272 -28.98 -1.11 -37.95
C GLY A 272 -30.39 -1.42 -38.44
N ILE A 273 -30.68 -1.04 -39.70
CA ILE A 273 -31.98 -1.31 -40.33
C ILE A 273 -32.12 -2.82 -40.56
N ALA A 274 -32.92 -3.48 -39.72
CA ALA A 274 -33.19 -4.91 -39.78
C ALA A 274 -34.14 -5.27 -40.93
N ALA A 275 -35.08 -4.37 -41.28
CA ALA A 275 -35.98 -4.56 -42.40
C ALA A 275 -36.48 -3.24 -43.01
N MET A 276 -36.75 -3.29 -44.32
CA MET A 276 -37.50 -2.27 -45.05
C MET A 276 -38.79 -2.89 -45.55
N LEU A 277 -39.93 -2.44 -45.04
CA LEU A 277 -41.24 -3.02 -45.30
C LEU A 277 -42.19 -2.04 -45.98
N ASN A 278 -43.18 -2.56 -46.70
CA ASN A 278 -44.21 -1.77 -47.35
C ASN A 278 -45.57 -2.08 -46.71
N ALA A 279 -46.23 -1.07 -46.13
CA ALA A 279 -47.48 -1.24 -45.38
C ALA A 279 -48.64 -1.84 -46.20
N SER A 280 -48.60 -1.73 -47.53
CA SER A 280 -49.63 -2.30 -48.42
C SER A 280 -49.37 -3.76 -48.83
N ARG A 281 -48.17 -4.28 -48.55
CA ARG A 281 -47.73 -5.62 -48.99
C ARG A 281 -47.33 -6.53 -47.84
N ASN A 282 -46.74 -5.95 -46.81
CA ASN A 282 -46.23 -6.66 -45.65
C ASN A 282 -47.24 -6.63 -44.50
N SER A 283 -47.15 -7.64 -43.65
CA SER A 283 -47.96 -7.75 -42.42
C SER A 283 -47.06 -7.84 -41.19
N THR A 284 -47.67 -7.90 -40.00
CA THR A 284 -46.93 -8.00 -38.74
C THR A 284 -46.11 -9.28 -38.62
N SER A 285 -46.43 -10.34 -39.38
CA SER A 285 -45.61 -11.55 -39.43
C SER A 285 -44.26 -11.36 -40.14
N ASP A 286 -44.12 -10.29 -40.92
CA ASP A 286 -42.89 -9.97 -41.64
C ASP A 286 -41.91 -9.14 -40.79
N LEU A 287 -42.32 -8.78 -39.56
CA LEU A 287 -41.49 -7.98 -38.68
C LEU A 287 -40.26 -8.77 -38.21
N PRO A 288 -39.08 -8.12 -38.22
CA PRO A 288 -37.86 -8.76 -37.74
C PRO A 288 -37.97 -9.15 -36.26
N GLN A 289 -37.38 -10.28 -35.90
CA GLN A 289 -37.42 -10.86 -34.55
C GLN A 289 -36.01 -10.91 -33.97
N GLY A 290 -35.91 -11.17 -32.66
CA GLY A 290 -34.62 -11.38 -31.98
C GLY A 290 -33.93 -10.10 -31.50
N PHE A 291 -34.64 -8.97 -31.56
CA PHE A 291 -34.22 -7.70 -30.96
C PHE A 291 -35.00 -7.45 -29.67
N ASP A 292 -34.42 -6.69 -28.73
CA ASP A 292 -35.12 -6.31 -27.51
C ASP A 292 -36.20 -5.26 -27.80
N LEU A 293 -35.96 -4.42 -28.81
CA LEU A 293 -36.89 -3.40 -29.28
C LEU A 293 -36.66 -3.11 -30.77
N LEU A 294 -37.72 -2.76 -31.48
CA LEU A 294 -37.64 -2.19 -32.83
C LEU A 294 -37.96 -0.70 -32.79
N TYR A 295 -37.26 0.10 -33.59
CA TYR A 295 -37.65 1.47 -33.92
C TYR A 295 -38.21 1.53 -35.33
N GLN A 296 -39.44 2.03 -35.48
CA GLN A 296 -40.10 2.15 -36.77
C GLN A 296 -40.27 3.61 -37.19
N THR A 297 -39.93 3.91 -38.45
CA THR A 297 -40.35 5.15 -39.09
C THR A 297 -40.67 4.94 -40.58
N CYS A 298 -41.40 5.87 -41.19
CA CYS A 298 -41.77 5.84 -42.60
C CYS A 298 -40.83 6.74 -43.40
N GLN A 299 -39.83 6.19 -44.08
CA GLN A 299 -38.81 6.95 -44.79
C GLN A 299 -39.44 8.00 -45.74
N ASN A 300 -39.02 9.25 -45.62
CA ASN A 300 -39.59 10.40 -46.35
C ASN A 300 -41.12 10.57 -46.20
N GLY A 301 -41.70 10.09 -45.10
CA GLY A 301 -43.14 10.09 -44.85
C GLY A 301 -43.93 9.07 -45.68
N GLN A 302 -43.27 8.09 -46.29
CA GLN A 302 -43.92 7.13 -47.18
C GLN A 302 -44.15 5.78 -46.51
N SER A 303 -45.41 5.38 -46.37
CA SER A 303 -45.79 4.05 -45.83
C SER A 303 -45.39 2.88 -46.74
N SER A 304 -45.02 3.16 -48.00
CA SER A 304 -44.44 2.17 -48.91
C SER A 304 -42.98 1.82 -48.59
N SER A 305 -42.35 2.54 -47.66
CA SER A 305 -40.93 2.41 -47.30
C SER A 305 -40.73 2.62 -45.80
N MET A 306 -41.24 1.69 -44.98
CA MET A 306 -41.08 1.71 -43.53
C MET A 306 -39.76 1.05 -43.13
N SER A 307 -38.90 1.76 -42.43
CA SER A 307 -37.69 1.18 -41.83
C SER A 307 -37.98 0.67 -40.44
N PHE A 308 -37.47 -0.52 -40.14
CA PHE A 308 -37.41 -1.10 -38.80
C PHE A 308 -35.95 -1.25 -38.40
N THR A 309 -35.49 -0.40 -37.49
CA THR A 309 -34.16 -0.45 -36.92
C THR A 309 -34.17 -1.33 -35.68
N GLY A 310 -33.27 -2.32 -35.63
CA GLY A 310 -33.15 -3.22 -34.49
C GLY A 310 -32.40 -2.55 -33.33
N LEU A 311 -32.85 -2.80 -32.10
CA LEU A 311 -32.21 -2.31 -30.89
C LEU A 311 -31.97 -3.47 -29.91
N THR A 312 -30.76 -3.53 -29.36
CA THR A 312 -30.38 -4.46 -28.28
C THR A 312 -30.06 -3.66 -27.02
N ARG A 313 -30.63 -4.03 -25.89
CA ARG A 313 -30.39 -3.37 -24.61
C ARG A 313 -28.96 -3.64 -24.13
N VAL A 314 -28.28 -2.60 -23.66
CA VAL A 314 -26.87 -2.70 -23.22
C VAL A 314 -26.77 -2.81 -21.70
N ASP A 315 -27.76 -2.28 -20.99
CA ASP A 315 -27.83 -2.31 -19.53
C ASP A 315 -28.77 -3.46 -19.12
N ALA A 316 -28.23 -4.65 -18.85
CA ALA A 316 -28.94 -5.78 -18.25
C ALA A 316 -28.37 -6.11 -16.88
#